data_AF-A0A350XZ19-F1
#
_entry.id   AF-A0A350XZ19-F1
#
_cell.length_a   1.000
_cell.length_b   1.000
_cell.length_c   1.000
_cell.angle_alpha   90.00
_cell.angle_beta   90.00
_cell.angle_gamma   90.00
#
_symmetry.space_group_name_H-M   'P 1'
#
loop_
_entity.id
_entity.type
_entity.pdbx_description
1 polymer ?
#
loop_
_entity_poly.entity_id
_entity_poly.type
_entity_poly.pdbx_seq_one_letter_code
_entity_poly.pdbx_strand_id
1 'polypeptide(L)'
;MQQHQAQQQQQATPVTNKIYVTSFEDAMNRFAQPNSIYIYVLQDETKIFEIATDSQGRKLAKTYDLKPFFQSTSENTEKANNYATKEDFRTLEEKIKALENSMPKPDRKKIIGGEDYAE
;
A
#
# COMPACT_ATOMS: atom_id res chain seq x y z
N MET A 1 38.05 -49.56 29.95
CA MET A 1 38.24 -48.17 29.46
C MET A 1 37.08 -47.84 28.53
N GLN A 2 36.06 -47.13 29.01
CA GLN A 2 34.94 -46.65 28.20
C GLN A 2 35.21 -45.17 27.83
N GLN A 3 35.30 -44.87 26.53
CA GLN A 3 35.32 -43.49 26.03
C GLN A 3 33.88 -43.04 25.78
N HIS A 4 33.48 -41.98 26.47
CA HIS A 4 32.27 -41.22 26.14
C HIS A 4 32.64 -40.19 25.06
N GLN A 5 32.05 -40.30 23.87
CA GLN A 5 32.06 -39.22 22.89
C GLN A 5 30.82 -38.35 23.13
N ALA A 6 31.05 -37.08 23.47
CA ALA A 6 30.01 -36.07 23.52
C ALA A 6 29.69 -35.63 22.09
N GLN A 7 28.50 -35.97 21.60
CA GLN A 7 27.95 -35.40 20.37
C GLN A 7 27.54 -33.95 20.64
N GLN A 8 28.25 -33.00 20.02
CA GLN A 8 27.85 -31.60 20.01
C GLN A 8 26.58 -31.44 19.19
N GLN A 9 25.50 -30.99 19.82
CA GLN A 9 24.28 -30.57 19.14
C GLN A 9 24.56 -29.30 18.33
N GLN A 10 24.57 -29.42 17.00
CA GLN A 10 24.50 -28.25 16.12
C GLN A 10 23.10 -27.64 16.26
N GLN A 11 23.01 -26.47 16.89
CA GLN A 11 21.80 -25.66 16.89
C GLN A 11 21.51 -25.22 15.45
N ALA A 12 20.37 -25.64 14.89
CA ALA A 12 19.93 -25.21 13.58
C ALA A 12 19.63 -23.70 13.63
N THR A 13 20.49 -22.91 12.98
CA THR A 13 20.25 -21.48 12.76
C THR A 13 18.97 -21.28 11.96
N PRO A 14 18.10 -20.33 12.34
CA PRO A 14 16.86 -20.06 11.62
C PRO A 14 17.17 -19.68 10.16
N VAL A 15 16.56 -20.40 9.22
CA VAL A 15 16.67 -20.11 7.78
C VAL A 15 15.79 -18.91 7.49
N THR A 16 16.41 -17.73 7.47
CA THR A 16 15.75 -16.49 7.12
C THR A 16 16.20 -16.06 5.73
N ASN A 17 15.25 -15.68 4.85
CA ASN A 17 15.54 -15.07 3.55
C ASN A 17 16.27 -13.71 3.67
N LYS A 18 16.64 -13.29 4.89
CA LYS A 18 17.39 -12.08 5.16
C LYS A 18 18.86 -12.35 4.84
N ILE A 19 19.34 -11.74 3.76
CA ILE A 19 20.75 -11.82 3.40
C ILE A 19 21.49 -10.78 4.21
N TYR A 20 21.88 -11.18 5.42
CA TYR A 20 22.74 -10.38 6.27
C TYR A 20 24.17 -10.35 5.73
N VAL A 21 24.80 -9.19 5.82
CA VAL A 21 26.19 -8.96 5.40
C VAL A 21 26.96 -8.25 6.51
N THR A 22 28.27 -8.40 6.50
CA THR A 22 29.18 -7.76 7.47
C THR A 22 29.76 -6.45 6.96
N SER A 23 29.70 -6.21 5.65
CA SER A 23 30.20 -4.99 5.01
C SER A 23 29.56 -4.76 3.65
N PHE A 24 29.79 -3.58 3.09
CA PHE A 24 29.43 -3.27 1.70
C PHE A 24 30.17 -4.18 0.69
N GLU A 25 31.44 -4.48 0.96
CA GLU A 25 32.25 -5.35 0.11
C GLU A 25 31.73 -6.79 0.09
N ASP A 26 31.31 -7.33 1.25
CA ASP A 26 30.63 -8.63 1.32
C ASP A 26 29.38 -8.62 0.42
N ALA A 27 28.52 -7.59 0.55
CA ALA A 27 27.34 -7.47 -0.30
C ALA A 27 27.67 -7.46 -1.80
N MET A 28 28.71 -6.73 -2.21
CA MET A 28 29.15 -6.65 -3.61
C MET A 28 29.74 -7.96 -4.14
N ASN A 29 30.35 -8.77 -3.27
CA ASN A 29 30.97 -10.05 -3.65
C ASN A 29 29.98 -11.23 -3.66
N ARG A 30 28.78 -11.08 -3.07
CA ARG A 30 27.73 -12.12 -3.07
C ARG A 30 27.31 -12.47 -4.49
N PHE A 31 27.11 -13.75 -4.77
CA PHE A 31 26.54 -14.15 -6.05
C PHE A 31 25.14 -13.54 -6.21
N ALA A 32 24.89 -12.93 -7.37
CA ALA A 32 23.59 -12.38 -7.75
C ALA A 32 23.25 -12.87 -9.15
N GLN A 33 22.00 -13.29 -9.34
CA GLN A 33 21.53 -13.71 -10.65
C GLN A 33 21.48 -12.51 -11.61
N PRO A 34 21.73 -12.69 -12.93
CA PRO A 34 21.49 -11.62 -13.89
C PRO A 34 20.04 -11.13 -13.85
N ASN A 35 19.81 -9.84 -14.11
CA ASN A 35 18.50 -9.19 -14.03
C ASN A 35 17.81 -9.34 -12.66
N SER A 36 18.55 -9.15 -11.57
CA SER A 36 18.01 -9.27 -10.21
C SER A 36 18.31 -8.03 -9.36
N ILE A 37 17.54 -7.87 -8.28
CA ILE A 37 17.79 -6.88 -7.25
C ILE A 37 17.79 -7.59 -5.91
N TYR A 38 18.88 -7.47 -5.16
CA TYR A 38 19.01 -8.01 -3.81
C TYR A 38 19.10 -6.88 -2.79
N ILE A 39 18.43 -7.05 -1.66
CA ILE A 39 18.53 -6.16 -0.50
C ILE A 39 19.29 -6.88 0.60
N TYR A 40 20.42 -6.29 1.00
CA TYR A 40 21.26 -6.78 2.08
C TYR A 40 21.12 -5.89 3.30
N VAL A 41 21.03 -6.50 4.48
CA VAL A 41 20.97 -5.77 5.75
C VAL A 41 22.31 -5.91 6.44
N LEU A 42 22.93 -4.77 6.79
CA LEU A 42 24.18 -4.77 7.54
C LEU A 42 23.90 -5.23 8.98
N GLN A 43 24.69 -6.16 9.50
CA GLN A 43 24.42 -6.77 10.80
C GLN A 43 24.56 -5.80 11.98
N ASP A 44 25.59 -4.97 11.94
CA ASP A 44 26.01 -4.17 13.10
C ASP A 44 25.59 -2.70 13.01
N GLU A 45 25.03 -2.29 11.87
CA GLU A 45 24.62 -0.91 11.64
C GLU A 45 23.22 -0.84 11.03
N THR A 46 22.55 0.30 11.21
CA THR A 46 21.24 0.59 10.63
C THR A 46 21.37 0.98 9.16
N LYS A 47 22.01 0.14 8.34
CA LYS A 47 22.20 0.36 6.91
C LYS A 47 21.70 -0.84 6.11
N ILE A 48 21.17 -0.53 4.93
CA ILE A 48 20.82 -1.54 3.93
C ILE A 48 21.50 -1.21 2.60
N PHE A 49 21.84 -2.25 1.86
CA PHE A 49 22.39 -2.14 0.52
C PHE A 49 21.42 -2.76 -0.49
N GLU A 50 21.07 -2.00 -1.52
CA GLU A 50 20.35 -2.49 -2.69
C GLU A 50 21.38 -2.71 -3.79
N ILE A 51 21.49 -3.95 -4.27
CA ILE A 51 22.39 -4.31 -5.37
C ILE A 51 21.55 -4.79 -6.53
N ALA A 52 21.51 -3.97 -7.58
CA ALA A 52 20.92 -4.32 -8.87
C ALA A 52 21.98 -4.93 -9.78
N THR A 53 21.69 -6.12 -10.32
CA THR A 53 22.56 -6.83 -11.27
C THR A 53 21.90 -6.85 -12.63
N ASP A 54 22.56 -6.33 -13.65
CA ASP A 54 22.04 -6.30 -15.01
C ASP A 54 22.14 -7.67 -15.72
N SER A 55 21.70 -7.73 -16.98
CA SER A 55 21.74 -8.96 -17.79
C SER A 55 23.17 -9.43 -18.10
N GLN A 56 24.17 -8.57 -17.96
CA GLN A 56 25.59 -8.84 -18.17
C GLN A 56 26.32 -9.16 -16.86
N GLY A 57 25.62 -9.19 -15.73
CA GLY A 57 26.19 -9.44 -14.41
C GLY A 57 26.86 -8.22 -13.77
N ARG A 58 26.73 -7.02 -14.35
CA ARG A 58 27.28 -5.79 -13.76
C ARG A 58 26.39 -5.33 -12.62
N LYS A 59 27.03 -4.89 -11.53
CA LYS A 59 26.35 -4.51 -10.30
C LYS A 59 26.33 -3.00 -10.12
N LEU A 60 25.17 -2.48 -9.75
CA LEU A 60 24.98 -1.13 -9.25
C LEU A 60 24.51 -1.21 -7.81
N ALA A 61 25.15 -0.47 -6.91
CA ALA A 61 24.80 -0.48 -5.49
C ALA A 61 24.24 0.87 -5.03
N LYS A 62 23.24 0.82 -4.17
CA LYS A 62 22.73 1.96 -3.40
C LYS A 62 22.75 1.62 -1.92
N THR A 63 23.03 2.61 -1.10
CA THR A 63 23.05 2.48 0.36
C THR A 63 21.96 3.36 0.95
N TYR A 64 21.21 2.82 1.91
CA TYR A 64 20.19 3.56 2.64
C TYR A 64 20.41 3.43 4.13
N ASP A 65 20.17 4.52 4.86
CA ASP A 65 20.09 4.51 6.31
C ASP A 65 18.67 4.14 6.74
N LEU A 66 18.57 3.11 7.59
CA LEU A 66 17.32 2.74 8.23
C LEU A 66 17.03 3.73 9.36
N LYS A 67 15.87 4.39 9.27
CA LYS A 67 15.34 5.23 10.35
C LYS A 67 14.05 4.59 10.87
N PRO A 68 13.80 4.64 12.19
CA PRO A 68 12.52 4.21 12.74
C PRO A 68 11.38 4.98 12.08
N PHE A 69 10.40 4.25 11.54
CA PHE A 69 9.14 4.82 11.11
C PHE A 69 8.11 4.59 12.21
N PHE A 70 7.72 5.67 12.89
CA PHE A 70 6.63 5.61 13.86
C PHE A 70 5.33 5.91 13.12
N GLN A 71 4.58 4.86 12.81
CA GLN A 71 3.23 5.02 12.27
C GLN A 71 2.36 5.61 13.38
N SER A 72 2.00 6.88 13.25
CA SER A 72 1.02 7.48 14.15
C SER A 72 -0.32 6.79 13.87
N THR A 73 -0.95 6.20 14.89
CA THR A 73 -2.27 5.57 14.78
C THR A 73 -3.36 6.56 14.34
N SER A 74 -3.04 7.85 14.32
CA SER A 74 -3.84 8.98 13.82
C SER A 74 -3.95 9.09 12.29
N GLU A 75 -3.13 8.40 11.49
CA GLU A 75 -3.29 8.42 10.02
C GLU A 75 -4.59 7.73 9.54
N ASN A 76 -5.21 6.92 10.40
CA ASN A 76 -6.55 6.37 10.11
C ASN A 76 -7.67 7.41 10.34
N THR A 77 -7.39 8.50 11.06
CA THR A 77 -8.38 9.55 11.34
C THR A 77 -8.58 10.48 10.14
N GLU A 78 -7.53 10.75 9.35
CA GLU A 78 -7.66 11.56 8.13
C GLU A 78 -8.47 10.86 7.04
N LYS A 79 -8.39 9.53 6.96
CA LYS A 79 -9.26 8.74 6.06
C LYS A 79 -10.70 8.66 6.56
N ALA A 80 -10.92 8.64 7.88
CA ALA A 80 -12.26 8.64 8.47
C ALA A 80 -13.03 9.95 8.23
N ASN A 81 -12.33 11.08 8.12
CA ASN A 81 -12.93 12.41 7.88
C ASN A 81 -13.46 12.62 6.45
N ASN A 82 -13.20 11.70 5.51
CA ASN A 82 -13.70 11.77 4.13
C ASN A 82 -15.00 10.97 3.90
N TYR A 83 -15.58 10.36 4.94
CA TYR A 83 -16.86 9.65 4.83
C TYR A 83 -18.01 10.57 5.24
N ALA A 84 -19.05 10.61 4.41
CA ALA A 84 -20.28 11.30 4.74
C ALA A 84 -20.89 10.71 6.03
N THR A 85 -21.21 11.57 6.97
CA THR A 85 -21.84 11.19 8.23
C THR A 85 -23.32 10.90 8.01
N LYS A 86 -23.94 10.15 8.93
CA LYS A 86 -25.41 9.94 8.89
C LYS A 86 -26.20 11.25 8.97
N GLU A 87 -25.62 12.27 9.57
CA GLU A 87 -26.23 13.59 9.67
C GLU A 87 -26.24 14.30 8.31
N ASP A 88 -25.15 14.20 7.54
CA ASP A 88 -25.08 14.72 6.16
C ASP A 88 -26.17 14.09 5.26
N PHE A 89 -26.39 12.79 5.40
CA PHE A 89 -27.46 12.09 4.67
C PHE A 89 -28.86 12.56 5.08
N ARG A 90 -29.09 12.80 6.37
CA ARG A 90 -30.38 13.30 6.86
C ARG A 90 -30.68 14.71 6.34
N THR A 91 -29.69 15.60 6.37
CA THR A 91 -29.83 16.94 5.79
C THR A 91 -30.08 16.89 4.29
N LEU A 92 -29.45 15.95 3.58
CA LEU A 92 -29.70 15.75 2.15
C LEU A 92 -31.13 15.27 1.88
N GLU A 93 -31.65 14.31 2.65
CA GLU A 93 -33.04 13.84 2.53
C GLU A 93 -34.06 14.98 2.75
N GLU A 94 -33.82 15.84 3.73
CA GLU A 94 -34.68 16.99 4.02
C GLU A 94 -34.68 17.99 2.86
N LYS A 95 -33.52 18.26 2.25
CA LYS A 95 -33.40 19.12 1.07
C LYS A 95 -34.09 18.53 -0.16
N ILE A 96 -33.97 17.22 -0.39
CA ILE A 96 -34.65 16.53 -1.49
C ILE A 96 -36.17 16.64 -1.33
N LYS A 97 -36.70 16.36 -0.14
CA LYS A 97 -38.15 16.50 0.15
C LYS A 97 -38.64 17.93 -0.05
N ALA A 98 -37.85 18.94 0.34
CA ALA A 98 -38.19 20.33 0.11
C ALA A 98 -38.27 20.67 -1.38
N LEU A 99 -37.33 20.15 -2.18
CA LEU A 99 -37.32 20.33 -3.63
C LEU A 99 -38.51 19.64 -4.30
N GLU A 100 -38.82 18.40 -3.92
CA GLU A 100 -40.00 17.66 -4.40
C GLU A 100 -41.31 18.39 -4.10
N ASN A 101 -41.41 19.02 -2.94
CA ASN A 101 -42.59 19.82 -2.56
C ASN A 101 -42.66 21.17 -3.28
N SER A 102 -41.53 21.68 -3.78
CA SER A 102 -41.45 22.94 -4.53
C SER A 102 -41.63 22.79 -6.04
N MET A 103 -41.59 21.57 -6.58
CA MET A 103 -41.78 21.33 -8.01
C MET A 103 -43.25 21.52 -8.39
N PRO A 104 -43.59 22.47 -9.30
CA PRO A 104 -44.95 22.61 -9.79
C PRO A 104 -45.34 21.35 -10.58
N LYS A 105 -46.46 20.73 -10.19
CA LYS A 105 -47.03 19.62 -10.97
C LYS A 105 -47.43 20.15 -12.34
N PRO A 106 -47.07 19.48 -13.45
CA PRO A 106 -47.46 19.95 -14.78
C PRO A 106 -48.98 19.93 -14.91
N ASP A 107 -49.56 21.09 -15.20
CA ASP A 107 -50.99 21.25 -15.44
C ASP A 107 -51.40 20.49 -16.71
N ARG A 108 -52.12 19.37 -16.55
CA ARG A 108 -52.74 18.63 -17.66
C ARG A 108 -53.98 19.35 -18.23
N LYS A 109 -53.89 20.65 -18.52
CA LYS A 109 -55.01 21.43 -19.09
C LYS A 109 -54.62 22.31 -20.29
N LYS A 110 -53.74 21.81 -21.17
CA LYS A 110 -53.54 22.39 -22.52
C LYS A 110 -53.38 21.31 -23.60
N ILE A 111 -54.34 20.38 -23.69
CA ILE A 111 -54.45 19.50 -24.86
C ILE A 111 -55.91 19.37 -25.30
N ILE A 112 -56.69 20.47 -25.35
CA ILE A 112 -57.87 20.53 -26.23
C ILE A 112 -58.01 21.97 -26.71
N GLY A 113 -57.56 22.22 -27.93
CA GLY A 113 -57.83 23.40 -28.73
C GLY A 113 -57.85 22.92 -30.17
N GLY A 114 -59.01 22.40 -30.60
CA GLY A 114 -59.24 22.00 -31.98
C GLY A 114 -59.35 23.23 -32.85
N GLU A 115 -58.56 23.26 -33.93
CA GLU A 115 -58.80 24.11 -35.08
C GLU A 115 -59.52 23.25 -36.12
N ASP A 116 -60.82 23.50 -36.28
CA ASP A 116 -61.62 23.04 -37.39
C ASP A 116 -61.09 23.68 -38.68
N TYR A 117 -60.62 22.87 -39.63
CA TYR A 117 -60.56 23.26 -41.04
C TYR A 117 -61.77 22.64 -41.74
N ALA A 118 -62.74 23.49 -42.07
CA ALA A 118 -63.80 23.18 -43.03
C ALA A 118 -63.25 23.40 -44.45
N GLU A 119 -63.44 22.41 -45.32
CA GLU A 119 -63.36 22.53 -46.79
C GLU A 119 -64.74 22.89 -47.35
#